data_AF-A0A517VY75-F1
#
_entry.id   AF-A0A517VY75-F1
#
_cell.length_a   1.000
_cell.length_b   1.000
_cell.length_c   1.000
_cell.angle_alpha   90.00
_cell.angle_beta   90.00
_cell.angle_gamma   90.00
#
_symmetry.space_group_name_H-M   'P 1'
#
loop_
_entity.id
_entity.type
_entity.pdbx_description
1 polymer ?
#
loop_
_entity_poly.entity_id
_entity_poly.type
_entity_poly.pdbx_seq_one_letter_code
_entity_poly.pdbx_strand_id
1 'polypeptide(L)'
;MKKKSLAPSSKVMPPKTAADRTSALQLSDPHSLECEIQHALALDSDVCLNSLVVRRTKNGVCLEGVLEFDDECPDICKRVRALTGVEEVINHLLVKKRMPLPPKG
;
A
#
# COMPACT_ATOMS: atom_id res chain seq x y z
N MET A 1 -66.42 -6.93 -12.72
CA MET A 1 -66.57 -5.60 -13.36
C MET A 1 -65.82 -4.56 -12.54
N LYS A 2 -64.99 -3.73 -13.21
CA LYS A 2 -64.55 -2.33 -12.90
C LYS A 2 -64.16 -1.95 -11.45
N LYS A 3 -63.19 -1.08 -11.15
CA LYS A 3 -62.05 -0.37 -11.78
C LYS A 3 -61.53 0.57 -10.64
N LYS A 4 -60.30 1.08 -10.81
CA LYS A 4 -59.69 2.30 -10.22
C LYS A 4 -58.85 2.06 -8.95
N SER A 5 -57.51 2.09 -9.05
CA SER A 5 -56.62 3.27 -9.18
C SER A 5 -56.59 4.09 -7.90
N LEU A 6 -55.40 4.24 -7.27
CA LEU A 6 -54.84 5.48 -6.72
C LEU A 6 -53.58 5.16 -5.90
N ALA A 7 -52.40 5.45 -6.48
CA ALA A 7 -51.25 5.89 -5.69
C ALA A 7 -51.56 7.31 -5.18
N PRO A 8 -51.03 7.73 -4.03
CA PRO A 8 -49.73 8.43 -4.07
C PRO A 8 -48.92 8.27 -2.76
N SER A 9 -47.84 9.06 -2.66
CA SER A 9 -47.06 9.32 -1.44
C SER A 9 -46.00 8.27 -1.10
N SER A 10 -44.75 8.58 -0.81
CA SER A 10 -44.09 9.86 -0.55
C SER A 10 -42.61 9.70 -0.90
N LYS A 11 -41.99 10.78 -1.38
CA LYS A 11 -40.53 10.91 -1.38
C LYS A 11 -40.03 10.69 0.05
N VAL A 12 -39.28 9.62 0.29
CA VAL A 12 -38.48 9.45 1.50
C VAL A 12 -37.03 9.56 1.09
N MET A 13 -36.47 10.76 1.25
CA MET A 13 -35.03 10.88 1.47
C MET A 13 -34.74 10.41 2.90
N PRO A 14 -33.70 9.59 3.12
CA PRO A 14 -33.03 9.54 4.41
C PRO A 14 -31.82 10.51 4.43
N PRO A 15 -31.44 10.99 5.61
CA PRO A 15 -30.53 12.11 5.81
C PRO A 15 -29.05 11.70 5.69
N LYS A 16 -28.22 12.67 5.30
CA LYS A 16 -26.80 12.68 5.66
C LYS A 16 -26.70 12.84 7.18
N THR A 17 -26.28 11.81 7.92
CA THR A 17 -25.55 12.00 9.19
C THR A 17 -24.68 10.78 9.43
N ALA A 18 -23.48 11.09 9.92
CA ALA A 18 -22.33 10.24 10.15
C ALA A 18 -22.56 9.17 11.22
N ALA A 19 -21.54 8.32 11.28
CA ALA A 19 -21.18 7.36 12.32
C ALA A 19 -21.80 5.95 12.20
N ASP A 20 -20.91 5.02 12.49
CA ASP A 20 -21.16 3.61 12.70
C ASP A 20 -21.52 2.76 11.48
N ARG A 21 -20.49 2.54 10.66
CA ARG A 21 -20.13 1.15 10.40
C ARG A 21 -18.70 0.94 10.81
N THR A 22 -18.56 0.42 12.02
CA THR A 22 -17.53 -0.54 12.39
C THR A 22 -17.48 -1.65 11.34
N SER A 23 -16.97 -1.36 10.14
CA SER A 23 -16.55 -2.37 9.19
C SER A 23 -15.16 -2.79 9.61
N ALA A 24 -15.10 -3.50 10.74
CA ALA A 24 -14.17 -4.59 10.95
C ALA A 24 -14.49 -5.73 9.95
N LEU A 25 -14.73 -5.39 8.69
CA LEU A 25 -14.41 -6.27 7.60
C LEU A 25 -12.90 -6.23 7.55
N GLN A 26 -12.27 -7.06 8.39
CA GLN A 26 -11.01 -7.68 8.02
C GLN A 26 -11.27 -8.43 6.71
N LEU A 27 -11.39 -7.67 5.62
CA LEU A 27 -10.91 -8.13 4.34
C LEU A 27 -9.44 -8.32 4.63
N SER A 28 -9.07 -9.56 4.93
CA SER A 28 -7.73 -10.06 4.72
C SER A 28 -7.47 -9.93 3.23
N ASP A 29 -7.32 -8.69 2.78
CA ASP A 29 -7.07 -8.36 1.39
C ASP A 29 -5.76 -9.08 1.10
N PRO A 30 -5.72 -9.99 0.11
CA PRO A 30 -4.54 -10.82 -0.13
C PRO A 30 -3.26 -9.97 -0.27
N HIS A 31 -3.41 -8.68 -0.59
CA HIS A 31 -2.37 -7.70 -0.80
C HIS A 31 -2.14 -6.71 0.35
N SER A 32 -2.80 -6.85 1.50
CA SER A 32 -2.67 -5.88 2.61
C SER A 32 -1.23 -5.74 3.10
N LEU A 33 -0.47 -6.85 3.12
CA LEU A 33 0.94 -6.85 3.54
C LEU A 33 1.82 -6.14 2.50
N GLU A 34 1.59 -6.46 1.23
CA GLU A 34 2.29 -5.88 0.10
C GLU A 34 2.08 -4.37 0.04
N CYS A 35 0.83 -3.92 0.21
CA CYS A 35 0.49 -2.51 0.27
C CYS A 35 1.12 -1.81 1.46
N GLU A 36 1.14 -2.44 2.63
CA GLU A 36 1.79 -1.88 3.83
C GLU A 36 3.29 -1.70 3.62
N ILE A 37 3.98 -2.71 3.08
CA ILE A 37 5.41 -2.63 2.75
C ILE A 37 5.66 -1.54 1.70
N GLN A 38 4.88 -1.51 0.63
CA GLN A 38 5.04 -0.50 -0.43
C GLN A 38 4.85 0.91 0.12
N HIS A 39 3.81 1.11 0.94
CA HIS A 39 3.53 2.40 1.54
C HIS A 39 4.63 2.83 2.52
N ALA A 40 5.09 1.93 3.39
CA ALA A 40 6.16 2.23 4.35
C ALA A 40 7.46 2.61 3.63
N LEU A 41 7.84 1.88 2.58
CA LEU A 41 9.06 2.17 1.84
C LEU A 41 8.93 3.41 0.93
N ALA A 42 7.72 3.76 0.49
CA ALA A 42 7.49 4.98 -0.29
C ALA A 42 7.50 6.26 0.58
N LEU A 43 7.23 6.13 1.87
CA LEU A 43 7.31 7.25 2.83
C LEU A 43 8.74 7.59 3.24
N ASP A 44 9.68 6.68 3.01
CA ASP A 44 11.07 6.92 3.35
C ASP A 44 11.74 7.87 2.36
N SER A 45 12.13 9.05 2.85
CA SER A 45 12.80 10.09 2.06
C SER A 45 14.20 9.68 1.57
N ASP A 46 14.82 8.71 2.25
CA ASP A 46 16.21 8.32 2.00
C ASP A 46 16.34 7.38 0.79
N VAL A 47 15.20 6.89 0.28
CA VAL A 47 15.12 5.93 -0.83
C VAL A 47 14.06 6.29 -1.83
N CYS A 48 14.46 6.34 -3.10
CA CYS A 48 13.50 6.35 -4.19
C CYS A 48 13.43 4.96 -4.80
N LEU A 49 12.27 4.34 -4.67
CA LEU A 49 11.94 3.10 -5.35
C LEU A 49 11.37 3.44 -6.72
N ASN A 50 12.17 3.26 -7.77
CA ASN A 50 11.73 3.53 -9.14
C ASN A 50 10.84 2.39 -9.67
N SER A 51 11.10 1.17 -9.18
CA SER A 51 10.21 0.04 -9.29
C SER A 51 10.28 -0.76 -7.99
N LEU A 52 9.12 -1.12 -7.45
CA LEU A 52 9.02 -2.04 -6.32
C LEU A 52 7.86 -2.99 -6.59
N VAL A 53 8.17 -4.28 -6.61
CA VAL A 53 7.20 -5.36 -6.58
C VAL A 53 7.43 -6.11 -5.28
N VAL A 54 6.36 -6.24 -4.49
CA VAL A 54 6.37 -7.05 -3.27
C VAL A 54 5.54 -8.29 -3.54
N ARG A 55 6.11 -9.46 -3.26
CA ARG A 55 5.44 -10.75 -3.46
C ARG A 55 5.52 -11.54 -2.17
N ARG A 56 4.37 -12.04 -1.70
CA ARG A 56 4.35 -13.04 -0.62
C ARG A 56 4.96 -14.36 -1.07
N THR A 57 5.75 -14.95 -0.20
CA THR A 57 6.30 -16.31 -0.32
C THR A 57 5.77 -17.17 0.84
N LYS A 58 6.14 -18.45 0.88
CA LYS A 58 5.66 -19.35 1.95
C LYS A 58 6.17 -18.95 3.34
N ASN A 59 7.34 -18.33 3.42
CA ASN A 59 8.04 -18.02 4.67
C ASN A 59 8.22 -16.50 4.91
N GLY A 60 7.69 -15.66 4.02
CA GLY A 60 7.83 -14.21 4.15
C GLY A 60 7.55 -13.47 2.84
N VAL A 61 8.48 -12.63 2.42
CA VAL A 61 8.30 -11.74 1.25
C VAL A 61 9.53 -11.66 0.36
N CYS A 62 9.29 -11.48 -0.94
CA CYS A 62 10.29 -11.16 -1.95
C CYS A 62 10.11 -9.70 -2.40
N LEU A 63 11.19 -8.94 -2.39
CA LEU A 63 11.26 -7.56 -2.86
C LEU A 63 12.02 -7.54 -4.17
N GLU A 64 11.40 -7.06 -5.24
CA GLU A 64 11.98 -6.99 -6.58
C GLU A 64 11.88 -5.56 -7.13
N GLY A 65 12.90 -5.10 -7.83
CA GLY A 65 12.87 -3.78 -8.47
C GLY A 65 14.18 -3.00 -8.37
N VAL A 66 14.09 -1.67 -8.33
CA VAL A 66 15.24 -0.77 -8.34
C VAL A 66 15.15 0.22 -7.19
N LEU A 67 16.17 0.21 -6.34
CA LEU A 67 16.35 1.13 -5.21
C LEU A 67 17.41 2.17 -5.56
N GLU A 68 17.03 3.45 -5.52
CA GLU A 68 17.95 4.57 -5.68
C GLU A 68 18.14 5.33 -4.37
N PHE A 69 19.38 5.51 -3.94
CA PHE A 69 19.74 6.19 -2.69
C PHE A 69 20.81 7.25 -2.95
N ASP A 70 20.80 8.34 -2.18
CA ASP A 70 21.71 9.47 -2.38
C ASP A 70 23.06 9.28 -1.63
N ASP A 71 23.01 8.91 -0.34
CA ASP A 71 24.20 8.83 0.52
C ASP A 71 24.63 7.40 0.85
N GLU A 72 24.03 6.81 1.88
CA GLU A 72 24.27 5.45 2.37
C GLU A 72 23.18 4.50 1.88
N CYS A 73 23.57 3.27 1.52
CA CYS A 73 22.61 2.25 1.12
C CYS A 73 21.85 1.77 2.36
N PRO A 74 20.52 1.95 2.44
CA PRO A 74 19.77 1.53 3.60
C PRO A 74 19.54 0.03 3.63
N ASP A 75 19.44 -0.51 4.84
CA ASP A 75 19.13 -1.91 5.08
C ASP A 75 17.60 -2.14 5.01
N ILE A 76 17.09 -2.22 3.77
CA ILE A 76 15.66 -2.45 3.49
C ILE A 76 15.19 -3.77 4.10
N CYS A 77 16.04 -4.80 4.14
CA CYS A 77 15.69 -6.11 4.68
C CYS A 77 15.34 -6.01 6.17
N LYS A 78 16.19 -5.35 6.96
CA LYS A 78 15.91 -5.13 8.39
C LYS A 78 14.63 -4.36 8.61
N ARG A 79 14.39 -3.32 7.80
CA ARG A 79 13.19 -2.48 7.92
C ARG A 79 11.91 -3.25 7.63
N VAL A 80 11.88 -4.02 6.54
CA VAL A 80 10.72 -4.85 6.19
C VAL A 80 10.45 -5.92 7.25
N ARG A 81 11.49 -6.56 7.81
CA ARG A 81 11.32 -7.50 8.94
C ARG A 81 10.74 -6.81 10.17
N ALA A 82 11.25 -5.63 10.53
CA ALA A 82 10.76 -4.87 11.68
C ALA A 82 9.30 -4.42 11.52
N LEU A 83 8.91 -4.05 10.30
CA LEU A 83 7.54 -3.62 9.98
C LEU A 83 6.55 -4.79 10.04
N THR A 84 6.91 -5.92 9.43
CA THR A 84 5.95 -6.99 9.12
C THR A 84 6.04 -8.21 10.02
N GLY A 85 7.13 -8.35 10.76
CA GLY A 85 7.40 -9.53 11.60
C GLY A 85 7.68 -10.81 10.81
N VAL A 86 7.89 -10.73 9.49
CA VAL A 86 8.22 -11.90 8.67
C VAL A 86 9.61 -12.43 8.98
N GLU A 87 9.76 -13.75 8.93
CA GLU A 87 11.02 -14.43 9.19
C GLU A 87 12.00 -14.27 8.00
N GLU A 88 11.49 -14.43 6.78
CA GLU A 88 12.30 -14.37 5.56
C GLU A 88 11.98 -13.13 4.71
N VAL A 89 13.03 -12.39 4.34
CA VAL A 89 12.95 -11.32 3.33
C VAL A 89 13.98 -11.61 2.26
N ILE A 90 13.51 -11.91 1.06
CA ILE A 90 14.32 -12.14 -0.13
C ILE A 90 14.49 -10.80 -0.84
N ASN A 91 15.73 -10.35 -1.00
CA ASN A 91 16.05 -9.08 -1.62
C ASN A 91 16.60 -9.27 -3.04
N HIS A 92 15.77 -8.95 -4.03
CA HIS A 92 16.11 -8.86 -5.45
C HIS A 92 16.04 -7.41 -5.95
N LEU A 93 16.29 -6.43 -5.07
CA LEU A 93 16.41 -5.04 -5.45
C LEU A 93 17.79 -4.78 -6.07
N LEU A 94 17.78 -4.18 -7.26
CA LEU A 94 18.96 -3.59 -7.86
C LEU A 94 19.23 -2.24 -7.18
N VAL A 95 20.40 -2.11 -6.57
CA VAL A 95 20.75 -0.91 -5.81
C VAL A 95 21.60 0.01 -6.67
N LYS A 96 21.16 1.26 -6.82
CA LYS A 96 21.84 2.28 -7.63
C LYS A 96 22.06 3.54 -6.80
N LYS A 97 23.32 3.95 -6.64
CA LYS A 97 23.62 5.25 -6.03
C LYS A 97 23.25 6.37 -7.00
N ARG A 98 22.47 7.36 -6.54
CA ARG A 98 22.16 8.56 -7.33
C ARG A 98 23.42 9.40 -7.46
N MET A 99 23.77 9.74 -8.70
CA MET A 99 24.92 10.59 -8.96
C MET A 99 24.51 12.05 -8.71
N PRO A 100 25.25 12.82 -7.90
CA PRO A 100 24.97 14.24 -7.76
C PRO A 100 25.07 14.91 -9.14
N LEU A 101 24.08 15.75 -9.46
CA LEU A 101 24.13 16.54 -10.68
C LEU A 101 25.39 17.41 -10.66
N PRO A 102 26.13 17.51 -11.77
CA PRO A 102 27.28 18.41 -11.82
C PRO A 102 26.81 19.84 -11.55
N PRO A 103 27.58 20.63 -10.77
CA PRO A 103 27.24 22.03 -10.54
C PRO A 103 27.13 22.75 -11.88
N LYS A 104 26.03 23.48 -12.08
CA LYS A 104 25.91 24.38 -13.22
C LYS A 104 26.92 25.51 -13.00
N GLY A 105 27.91 25.59 -13.89
CA GLY A 105 28.90 26.68 -13.93
C GLY A 105 28.30 28.00 -14.37
#